data_AF-A0A1Q3GSY4-F1
#
_entry.id   AF-A0A1Q3GSY4-F1
#
_cell.length_a   1.000
_cell.length_b   1.000
_cell.length_c   1.000
_cell.angle_alpha   90.00
_cell.angle_beta   90.00
_cell.angle_gamma   90.00
#
_symmetry.space_group_name_H-M   'P 1'
#
loop_
_entity.id
_entity.type
_entity.pdbx_description
1 polymer ?
#
loop_
_entity_poly.entity_id
_entity_poly.type
_entity_poly.pdbx_seq_one_letter_code
_entity_poly.pdbx_strand_id
1 'polypeptide(L)'
;MKIKRIHTNLINLILVLCIVSPGILAQKVSLLGSKIAGTYLDHQSGEVVSLIWQEASEDLSLFYKANAYLSDRKVKEMKVLKSNQAKRTLKIKFSDSEYICDFSFSADFQTFVCQNPDKSKQLFKRVSSPVNKSFTYFVSKFPKDTSTKIDVTSRLKVKNPIPIELMIKFVLSKYEDLLNAYVGIGLYGALDLISKGDGAKFDEARYNAFSTVLSPMGGWEFHYVAQLNLSENYHTLLLNLEKNTFEGVLGNSIYLVNFSKSGDFIDGINLGYKKLYYKSGSDFKRGILNKSEILITDKTVYDGLLSYLHPGQATYFGHSKYKVLSNGKIKTIIRHYARPEGMYRTKNYHGHCFIGNIKSNKLRVTLQFLEQEQPQYFESVSFYPGKKTFWVKNDETKKVLKLQFNDSNTGFILTQTNGKTVTFIR
;
A
#
# COMPACT_ATOMS: atom_id res chain seq x y z
N MET A 1 -41.44 -51.59 35.63
CA MET A 1 -40.01 -51.30 35.41
C MET A 1 -39.57 -51.49 33.94
N LYS A 2 -40.28 -50.90 32.96
CA LYS A 2 -39.98 -51.04 31.50
C LYS A 2 -39.85 -49.72 30.72
N ILE A 3 -40.23 -48.59 31.31
CA ILE A 3 -40.27 -47.29 30.61
C ILE A 3 -38.89 -46.61 30.57
N LYS A 4 -38.02 -46.83 31.58
CA LYS A 4 -36.68 -46.21 31.62
C LYS A 4 -35.71 -46.70 30.55
N ARG A 5 -35.88 -47.92 30.01
CA ARG A 5 -34.91 -48.52 29.06
C ARG A 5 -35.10 -48.03 27.62
N ILE A 6 -36.29 -47.52 27.28
CA ILE A 6 -36.60 -47.01 25.93
C ILE A 6 -36.03 -45.60 25.73
N HIS A 7 -36.03 -44.76 26.76
CA HIS A 7 -35.47 -43.40 26.67
C HIS A 7 -33.94 -43.37 26.58
N THR A 8 -33.23 -44.28 27.24
CA THR A 8 -31.76 -44.34 27.14
C THR A 8 -31.31 -44.76 25.74
N ASN A 9 -32.06 -45.64 25.07
CA ASN A 9 -31.74 -46.08 23.71
C ASN A 9 -32.08 -45.02 22.65
N LEU A 10 -33.16 -44.24 22.84
CA LEU A 10 -33.50 -43.16 21.91
C LEU A 10 -32.50 -41.98 22.00
N ILE A 11 -32.05 -41.63 23.21
CA ILE A 11 -31.05 -40.57 23.42
C ILE A 11 -29.70 -40.97 22.82
N ASN A 12 -29.27 -42.23 23.00
CA ASN A 12 -28.03 -42.73 22.37
C ASN A 12 -28.15 -42.81 20.84
N LEU A 13 -29.32 -43.14 20.28
CA LEU A 13 -29.54 -43.14 18.84
C LEU A 13 -29.51 -41.72 18.24
N ILE A 14 -30.10 -40.73 18.94
CA ILE A 14 -30.07 -39.32 18.55
C ILE A 14 -28.64 -38.75 18.67
N LEU A 15 -27.89 -39.11 19.71
CA LEU A 15 -26.47 -38.71 19.85
C LEU A 15 -25.58 -39.32 18.74
N VAL A 16 -25.81 -40.57 18.35
CA VAL A 16 -25.08 -41.19 17.23
C VAL A 16 -25.46 -40.55 15.89
N LEU A 17 -26.73 -40.18 15.68
CA LEU A 17 -27.17 -39.45 14.47
C LEU A 17 -26.64 -38.01 14.41
N CYS A 18 -26.39 -37.34 15.55
CA CYS A 18 -25.76 -36.02 15.57
C CYS A 18 -24.24 -36.06 15.31
N ILE A 19 -23.57 -37.18 15.62
CA ILE A 19 -22.10 -37.33 15.42
C ILE A 19 -21.78 -37.76 13.98
N VAL A 20 -22.74 -38.29 13.22
CA VAL A 20 -22.59 -38.62 11.80
C VAL A 20 -23.44 -37.70 10.93
N SER A 21 -23.34 -36.39 11.18
CA SER A 21 -23.39 -35.49 10.03
C SER A 21 -22.05 -35.68 9.32
N PRO A 22 -21.99 -36.23 8.09
CA PRO A 22 -20.83 -35.98 7.28
C PRO A 22 -20.84 -34.48 7.06
N GLY A 23 -20.11 -33.75 7.93
CA GLY A 23 -19.51 -32.51 7.53
C GLY A 23 -18.84 -32.86 6.22
N ILE A 24 -19.41 -32.38 5.13
CA ILE A 24 -18.78 -32.41 3.82
C ILE A 24 -17.49 -31.66 4.08
N LEU A 25 -16.42 -32.41 4.39
CA LEU A 25 -15.07 -31.94 4.44
C LEU A 25 -14.90 -31.30 3.07
N ALA A 26 -15.01 -29.98 3.04
CA ALA A 26 -14.78 -29.19 1.84
C ALA A 26 -13.39 -29.60 1.39
N GLN A 27 -13.35 -30.44 0.35
CA GLN A 27 -12.11 -30.99 -0.19
C GLN A 27 -11.23 -29.78 -0.47
N LYS A 28 -10.09 -29.71 0.24
CA LYS A 28 -9.22 -28.53 0.31
C LYS A 28 -9.15 -27.89 -1.08
N VAL A 29 -9.68 -26.68 -1.19
CA VAL A 29 -9.61 -25.88 -2.42
C VAL A 29 -8.15 -25.63 -2.80
N SER A 30 -7.19 -25.91 -1.91
CA SER A 30 -5.84 -25.40 -1.98
C SER A 30 -5.04 -25.75 -3.24
N LEU A 31 -5.01 -27.02 -3.66
CA LEU A 31 -4.22 -27.39 -4.84
C LEU A 31 -4.88 -26.96 -6.16
N LEU A 32 -6.21 -26.95 -6.22
CA LEU A 32 -6.91 -26.46 -7.42
C LEU A 32 -6.84 -24.92 -7.47
N GLY A 33 -7.05 -24.26 -6.33
CA GLY A 33 -7.07 -22.81 -6.15
C GLY A 33 -5.78 -22.14 -6.64
N SER A 34 -4.63 -22.65 -6.20
CA SER A 34 -3.32 -22.12 -6.65
C SER A 34 -3.11 -22.26 -8.17
N LYS A 35 -3.62 -23.31 -8.80
CA LYS A 35 -3.51 -23.53 -10.26
C LYS A 35 -4.44 -22.63 -11.07
N ILE A 36 -5.64 -22.38 -10.56
CA ILE A 36 -6.67 -21.59 -11.25
C ILE A 36 -6.60 -20.10 -10.94
N ALA A 37 -5.75 -19.68 -10.00
CA ALA A 37 -5.55 -18.28 -9.67
C ALA A 37 -5.21 -17.44 -10.92
N GLY A 38 -5.79 -16.24 -10.98
CA GLY A 38 -5.60 -15.28 -12.04
C GLY A 38 -6.88 -14.55 -12.45
N THR A 39 -6.74 -13.69 -13.46
CA THR A 39 -7.85 -12.91 -14.02
C THR A 39 -8.31 -13.51 -15.33
N TYR A 40 -9.62 -13.63 -15.49
CA TYR A 40 -10.26 -14.19 -16.65
C TYR A 40 -11.26 -13.21 -17.26
N LEU A 41 -11.28 -13.16 -18.59
CA LEU A 41 -12.15 -12.29 -19.38
C LEU A 41 -13.01 -13.15 -20.30
N ASP A 42 -14.31 -12.89 -20.30
CA ASP A 42 -15.18 -13.29 -21.41
C ASP A 42 -15.09 -12.19 -22.48
N HIS A 43 -14.47 -12.52 -23.61
CA HIS A 43 -14.25 -11.56 -24.70
C HIS A 43 -15.54 -11.12 -25.40
N GLN A 44 -16.63 -11.89 -25.28
CA GLN A 44 -17.90 -11.57 -25.91
C GLN A 44 -18.68 -10.53 -25.10
N SER A 45 -18.79 -10.74 -23.79
CA SER A 45 -19.55 -9.86 -22.88
C SER A 45 -18.71 -8.74 -22.27
N GLY A 46 -17.38 -8.93 -22.18
CA GLY A 46 -16.47 -8.05 -21.46
C GLY A 46 -16.47 -8.26 -19.94
N GLU A 47 -17.15 -9.31 -19.46
CA GLU A 47 -17.19 -9.68 -18.05
C GLU A 47 -15.85 -10.21 -17.56
N VAL A 48 -15.53 -9.91 -16.30
CA VAL A 48 -14.25 -10.25 -15.67
C VAL A 48 -14.49 -11.07 -14.43
N VAL A 49 -13.76 -12.17 -14.30
CA VAL A 49 -13.69 -12.99 -13.09
C VAL A 49 -12.25 -12.99 -12.59
N SER A 50 -12.04 -12.58 -11.34
CA SER A 50 -10.74 -12.63 -10.66
C SER A 50 -10.77 -13.73 -9.60
N LEU A 51 -9.87 -14.70 -9.74
CA LEU A 51 -9.67 -15.80 -8.80
C LEU A 51 -8.35 -15.55 -8.08
N ILE A 52 -8.40 -15.16 -6.82
CA ILE A 52 -7.25 -14.67 -6.05
C ILE A 52 -6.91 -15.72 -5.00
N TRP A 53 -5.72 -16.31 -5.12
CA TRP A 53 -5.22 -17.29 -4.17
C TRP A 53 -4.48 -16.62 -3.02
N GLN A 54 -4.95 -16.82 -1.79
CA GLN A 54 -4.31 -16.34 -0.57
C GLN A 54 -3.53 -17.48 0.07
N GLU A 55 -2.22 -17.51 -0.18
CA GLU A 55 -1.34 -18.58 0.27
C GLU A 55 -1.34 -18.76 1.80
N ALA A 56 -1.37 -17.65 2.56
CA ALA A 56 -1.33 -17.68 4.02
C ALA A 56 -2.56 -18.34 4.67
N SER A 57 -3.74 -18.22 4.05
CA SER A 57 -4.98 -18.81 4.57
C SER A 57 -5.41 -20.07 3.82
N GLU A 58 -4.68 -20.48 2.78
CA GLU A 58 -5.07 -21.52 1.84
C GLU A 58 -6.49 -21.29 1.24
N ASP A 59 -6.89 -20.03 1.05
CA ASP A 59 -8.22 -19.68 0.54
C ASP A 59 -8.18 -19.12 -0.88
N LEU A 60 -9.25 -19.38 -1.62
CA LEU A 60 -9.51 -18.77 -2.91
C LEU A 60 -10.63 -17.73 -2.77
N SER A 61 -10.30 -16.46 -3.02
CA SER A 61 -11.29 -15.38 -3.11
C SER A 61 -11.71 -15.18 -4.57
N LEU A 62 -13.02 -15.09 -4.82
CA LEU A 62 -13.57 -14.99 -6.16
C LEU A 62 -14.36 -13.70 -6.31
N PHE A 63 -14.04 -12.93 -7.34
CA PHE A 63 -14.68 -11.66 -7.62
C PHE A 63 -15.18 -11.63 -9.07
N TYR A 64 -16.40 -11.14 -9.26
CA TYR A 64 -17.00 -10.92 -10.56
C TYR A 64 -17.24 -9.44 -10.80
N LYS A 65 -17.01 -9.00 -12.05
CA LYS A 65 -17.29 -7.66 -12.52
C LYS A 65 -17.90 -7.73 -13.91
N ALA A 66 -19.06 -7.09 -14.10
CA ALA A 66 -19.74 -7.11 -15.40
C ALA A 66 -18.91 -6.47 -16.53
N ASN A 67 -17.97 -5.58 -16.18
CA ASN A 67 -17.02 -5.00 -17.13
C ASN A 67 -15.81 -4.41 -16.40
N ALA A 68 -14.60 -4.56 -16.95
CA ALA A 68 -13.35 -4.04 -16.38
C ALA A 68 -13.37 -2.53 -16.05
N TYR A 69 -14.16 -1.73 -16.80
CA TYR A 69 -14.23 -0.27 -16.69
C TYR A 69 -15.26 0.24 -15.68
N LEU A 70 -16.05 -0.64 -15.06
CA LEU A 70 -17.01 -0.22 -14.04
C LEU A 70 -16.29 0.19 -12.75
N SER A 71 -16.99 0.96 -11.91
CA SER A 71 -16.53 1.23 -10.54
C SER A 71 -16.31 -0.07 -9.78
N ASP A 72 -15.26 -0.13 -8.95
CA ASP A 72 -14.96 -1.32 -8.17
C ASP A 72 -16.03 -1.60 -7.11
N ARG A 73 -16.75 -0.57 -6.64
CA ARG A 73 -17.99 -0.69 -5.85
C ARG A 73 -19.11 -1.56 -6.46
N LYS A 74 -19.01 -1.92 -7.75
CA LYS A 74 -19.96 -2.81 -8.44
C LYS A 74 -19.46 -4.26 -8.57
N VAL A 75 -18.31 -4.57 -7.98
CA VAL A 75 -17.77 -5.93 -7.91
C VAL A 75 -18.66 -6.77 -7.01
N LYS A 76 -18.88 -8.03 -7.39
CA LYS A 76 -19.64 -9.01 -6.62
C LYS A 76 -18.69 -10.10 -6.14
N GLU A 77 -18.77 -10.44 -4.87
CA GLU A 77 -18.06 -11.60 -4.31
C GLU A 77 -18.78 -12.89 -4.70
N MET A 78 -18.00 -13.95 -4.94
CA MET A 78 -18.49 -15.31 -5.14
C MET A 78 -17.84 -16.25 -4.12
N LYS A 79 -18.61 -17.22 -3.64
CA LYS A 79 -18.20 -18.24 -2.67
C LYS A 79 -18.16 -19.60 -3.35
N VAL A 80 -17.12 -20.38 -3.04
CA VAL A 80 -17.03 -21.78 -3.47
C VAL A 80 -17.95 -22.62 -2.59
N LEU A 81 -18.97 -23.24 -3.18
CA LEU A 81 -19.84 -24.20 -2.50
C LEU A 81 -19.25 -25.62 -2.55
N LYS A 82 -18.61 -25.97 -3.67
CA LYS A 82 -18.02 -27.29 -3.88
C LYS A 82 -16.85 -27.17 -4.84
N SER A 83 -15.80 -27.94 -4.56
CA SER A 83 -14.65 -28.10 -5.45
C SER A 83 -14.50 -29.58 -5.83
N ASN A 84 -14.07 -29.85 -7.06
CA ASN A 84 -13.63 -31.18 -7.48
C ASN A 84 -12.35 -31.03 -8.29
N GLN A 85 -11.22 -31.39 -7.67
CA GLN A 85 -9.91 -31.28 -8.28
C GLN A 85 -9.73 -32.21 -9.49
N ALA A 86 -10.20 -33.46 -9.40
CA ALA A 86 -10.06 -34.44 -10.47
C ALA A 86 -10.84 -34.02 -11.74
N LYS A 87 -12.03 -33.44 -11.54
CA LYS A 87 -12.86 -32.89 -12.62
C LYS A 87 -12.49 -31.45 -13.01
N ARG A 88 -11.63 -30.79 -12.21
CA ARG A 88 -11.27 -29.37 -12.35
C ARG A 88 -12.51 -28.47 -12.40
N THR A 89 -13.43 -28.67 -11.45
CA THR A 89 -14.67 -27.91 -11.40
C THR A 89 -14.87 -27.20 -10.06
N LEU A 90 -15.46 -26.01 -10.09
CA LEU A 90 -15.97 -25.31 -8.92
C LEU A 90 -17.48 -25.09 -9.09
N LYS A 91 -18.25 -25.34 -8.03
CA LYS A 91 -19.62 -24.85 -7.90
C LYS A 91 -19.59 -23.57 -7.07
N ILE A 92 -20.07 -22.48 -7.62
CA ILE A 92 -19.98 -21.16 -6.98
C ILE A 92 -21.36 -20.55 -6.73
N LYS A 93 -21.45 -19.69 -5.71
CA LYS A 93 -22.64 -18.88 -5.40
C LYS A 93 -22.22 -17.43 -5.24
N PHE A 94 -22.98 -16.49 -5.79
CA PHE A 94 -22.77 -15.06 -5.53
C PHE A 94 -23.17 -14.75 -4.08
N SER A 95 -22.32 -14.05 -3.32
CA SER A 95 -22.51 -13.87 -1.86
C SER A 95 -23.90 -13.33 -1.48
N ASP A 96 -24.43 -12.39 -2.26
CA ASP A 96 -25.71 -11.71 -2.02
C ASP A 96 -26.83 -12.15 -3.00
N SER A 97 -26.79 -13.38 -3.49
CA SER A 97 -27.78 -13.88 -4.46
C SER A 97 -27.93 -15.40 -4.40
N GLU A 98 -29.11 -15.91 -4.76
CA GLU A 98 -29.33 -17.36 -5.00
C GLU A 98 -28.78 -17.85 -6.35
N TYR A 99 -28.11 -16.98 -7.10
CA TYR A 99 -27.46 -17.34 -8.34
C TYR A 99 -26.28 -18.29 -8.11
N ILE A 100 -26.37 -19.50 -8.65
CA ILE A 100 -25.37 -20.57 -8.55
C ILE A 100 -24.96 -21.01 -9.95
N CYS A 101 -23.67 -21.07 -10.22
CA CYS A 101 -23.15 -21.55 -11.50
C CYS A 101 -21.94 -22.48 -11.29
N ASP A 102 -21.65 -23.27 -12.32
CA ASP A 102 -20.54 -24.22 -12.32
C ASP A 102 -19.41 -23.71 -13.22
N PHE A 103 -18.20 -23.64 -12.69
CA PHE A 103 -16.98 -23.38 -13.46
C PHE A 103 -16.30 -24.70 -13.80
N SER A 104 -16.07 -24.96 -15.08
CA SER A 104 -15.32 -26.12 -15.56
C SER A 104 -14.04 -25.68 -16.27
N PHE A 105 -12.88 -26.00 -15.70
CA PHE A 105 -11.57 -25.53 -16.18
C PHE A 105 -10.95 -26.50 -17.20
N SER A 106 -10.27 -25.93 -18.20
CA SER A 106 -9.42 -26.67 -19.12
C SER A 106 -8.24 -27.33 -18.41
N ALA A 107 -7.63 -28.33 -19.04
CA ALA A 107 -6.51 -29.07 -18.44
C ALA A 107 -5.26 -28.22 -18.17
N ASP A 108 -5.06 -27.16 -18.96
CA ASP A 108 -3.99 -26.18 -18.84
C ASP A 108 -4.32 -25.00 -17.90
N PHE A 109 -5.54 -24.98 -17.35
CA PHE A 109 -6.10 -23.93 -16.50
C PHE A 109 -6.15 -22.52 -17.12
N GLN A 110 -5.94 -22.40 -18.43
CA GLN A 110 -5.97 -21.12 -19.14
C GLN A 110 -7.39 -20.66 -19.48
N THR A 111 -8.38 -21.54 -19.41
CA THR A 111 -9.78 -21.21 -19.68
C THR A 111 -10.72 -21.91 -18.71
N PHE A 112 -11.92 -21.36 -18.55
CA PHE A 112 -13.02 -22.10 -17.97
C PHE A 112 -14.34 -21.76 -18.66
N VAL A 113 -15.27 -22.71 -18.61
CA VAL A 113 -16.66 -22.50 -19.02
C VAL A 113 -17.48 -22.28 -17.75
N CYS A 114 -18.19 -21.15 -17.68
CA CYS A 114 -19.26 -20.93 -16.73
C CYS A 114 -20.55 -21.51 -17.30
N GLN A 115 -21.19 -22.43 -16.58
CA GLN A 115 -22.54 -22.89 -16.87
C GLN A 115 -23.52 -22.22 -15.92
N ASN A 116 -24.36 -21.36 -16.48
CA ASN A 116 -25.35 -20.57 -15.77
C ASN A 116 -26.59 -21.43 -15.40
N PRO A 117 -27.42 -20.99 -14.43
CA PRO A 117 -28.66 -21.70 -14.07
C PRO A 117 -29.60 -21.97 -15.24
N ASP A 118 -29.64 -21.05 -16.20
CA ASP A 118 -30.45 -21.14 -17.42
C ASP A 118 -29.82 -22.05 -18.50
N LYS A 119 -28.72 -22.74 -18.17
CA LYS A 119 -27.90 -23.59 -19.05
C LYS A 119 -27.15 -22.85 -20.15
N SER A 120 -27.21 -21.52 -20.19
CA SER A 120 -26.31 -20.74 -21.03
C SER A 120 -24.85 -20.95 -20.59
N LYS A 121 -23.93 -20.81 -21.54
CA LYS A 121 -22.51 -21.05 -21.32
C LYS A 121 -21.72 -19.81 -21.70
N GLN A 122 -20.76 -19.46 -20.87
CA GLN A 122 -19.82 -18.37 -21.12
C GLN A 122 -18.40 -18.91 -21.04
N LEU A 123 -17.56 -18.52 -22.00
CA LEU A 123 -16.16 -18.92 -22.05
C LEU A 123 -15.28 -17.80 -21.53
N PHE A 124 -14.58 -18.09 -20.44
CA PHE A 124 -13.64 -17.17 -19.81
C PHE A 124 -12.21 -17.61 -20.11
N LYS A 125 -11.38 -16.68 -20.61
CA LYS A 125 -9.97 -16.93 -20.90
C LYS A 125 -9.08 -16.13 -19.96
N ARG A 126 -8.03 -16.76 -19.44
CA ARG A 126 -7.05 -16.12 -18.57
C ARG A 126 -6.31 -15.03 -19.36
N VAL A 127 -6.18 -13.86 -18.76
CA VAL A 127 -5.53 -12.68 -19.34
C VAL A 127 -4.61 -12.02 -18.31
N SER A 128 -3.51 -11.42 -18.79
CA SER A 128 -2.65 -10.59 -17.95
C SER A 128 -3.30 -9.26 -17.56
N SER A 129 -4.17 -8.74 -18.43
CA SER A 129 -4.99 -7.55 -18.17
C SER A 129 -6.33 -7.65 -18.91
N PRO A 130 -7.47 -7.41 -18.24
CA PRO A 130 -8.77 -7.35 -18.89
C PRO A 130 -9.02 -6.01 -19.60
N VAL A 131 -8.07 -5.08 -19.57
CA VAL A 131 -8.20 -3.73 -20.15
C VAL A 131 -7.68 -3.72 -21.59
N ASN A 132 -8.57 -3.47 -22.54
CA ASN A 132 -8.24 -3.24 -23.96
C ASN A 132 -8.12 -1.76 -24.35
N LYS A 133 -8.43 -0.81 -23.45
CA LYS A 133 -8.28 0.63 -23.73
C LYS A 133 -6.80 1.04 -23.80
N SER A 134 -6.55 2.10 -24.56
CA SER A 134 -5.22 2.72 -24.71
C SER A 134 -4.88 3.67 -23.56
N PHE A 135 -3.60 4.07 -23.46
CA PHE A 135 -3.18 5.07 -22.49
C PHE A 135 -3.85 6.44 -22.73
N THR A 136 -4.04 6.83 -23.99
CA THR A 136 -4.77 8.07 -24.34
C THR A 136 -6.19 8.08 -23.78
N TYR A 137 -6.89 6.94 -23.80
CA TYR A 137 -8.20 6.82 -23.16
C TYR A 137 -8.10 7.08 -21.66
N PHE A 138 -7.11 6.49 -20.97
CA PHE A 138 -6.89 6.70 -19.54
C PHE A 138 -6.62 8.17 -19.21
N VAL A 139 -5.71 8.82 -19.95
CA VAL A 139 -5.42 10.26 -19.79
C VAL A 139 -6.65 11.12 -20.03
N SER A 140 -7.48 10.80 -21.03
CA SER A 140 -8.67 11.59 -21.37
C SER A 140 -9.73 11.67 -20.26
N LYS A 141 -9.66 10.79 -19.25
CA LYS A 141 -10.57 10.80 -18.10
C LYS A 141 -10.17 11.81 -17.03
N PHE A 142 -8.95 12.34 -17.07
CA PHE A 142 -8.50 13.35 -16.13
C PHE A 142 -9.01 14.73 -16.57
N PRO A 143 -9.64 15.52 -15.67
CA PRO A 143 -10.04 16.88 -16.01
C PRO A 143 -8.79 17.74 -16.22
N LYS A 144 -8.80 18.57 -17.26
CA LYS A 144 -7.69 19.49 -17.53
C LYS A 144 -7.69 20.61 -16.49
N ASP A 145 -6.50 20.94 -16.00
CA ASP A 145 -6.31 22.05 -15.08
C ASP A 145 -5.27 23.03 -15.59
N THR A 146 -5.69 24.28 -15.73
CA THR A 146 -4.87 25.39 -16.22
C THR A 146 -4.30 26.26 -15.10
N SER A 147 -4.52 25.87 -13.83
CA SER A 147 -4.01 26.58 -12.67
C SER A 147 -2.49 26.63 -12.69
N THR A 148 -1.94 27.83 -12.52
CA THR A 148 -0.48 28.06 -12.46
C THR A 148 0.12 27.63 -11.11
N LYS A 149 -0.71 27.62 -10.07
CA LYS A 149 -0.37 27.20 -8.71
C LYS A 149 -1.46 26.29 -8.17
N ILE A 150 -1.07 25.14 -7.64
CA ILE A 150 -1.97 24.11 -7.14
C ILE A 150 -1.57 23.76 -5.71
N ASP A 151 -2.51 23.93 -4.78
CA ASP A 151 -2.45 23.33 -3.46
C ASP A 151 -3.19 22.00 -3.47
N VAL A 152 -2.51 20.90 -3.17
CA VAL A 152 -3.12 19.56 -3.25
C VAL A 152 -4.09 19.28 -2.12
N THR A 153 -4.04 20.03 -1.02
CA THR A 153 -4.91 19.80 0.14
C THR A 153 -6.38 20.15 -0.13
N SER A 154 -6.64 21.11 -1.03
CA SER A 154 -8.01 21.44 -1.45
C SER A 154 -8.61 20.40 -2.41
N ARG A 155 -7.80 19.45 -2.90
CA ARG A 155 -8.17 18.48 -3.95
C ARG A 155 -8.41 17.06 -3.45
N LEU A 156 -8.52 16.91 -2.13
CA LEU A 156 -8.76 15.62 -1.47
C LEU A 156 -10.22 15.14 -1.54
N LYS A 157 -11.12 15.88 -2.20
CA LYS A 157 -12.57 15.61 -2.24
C LYS A 157 -13.09 15.16 -3.61
N VAL A 158 -12.23 14.63 -4.48
CA VAL A 158 -12.64 14.25 -5.84
C VAL A 158 -13.31 12.87 -5.84
N LYS A 159 -14.48 12.76 -6.49
CA LYS A 159 -15.36 11.58 -6.45
C LYS A 159 -15.37 10.73 -7.72
N ASN A 160 -14.43 10.92 -8.65
CA ASN A 160 -14.42 10.18 -9.92
C ASN A 160 -13.49 8.96 -9.81
N PRO A 161 -14.00 7.76 -9.49
CA PRO A 161 -13.15 6.59 -9.26
C PRO A 161 -12.46 6.12 -10.55
N ILE A 162 -11.24 5.63 -10.39
CA ILE A 162 -10.47 4.91 -11.38
C ILE A 162 -10.66 3.42 -11.10
N PRO A 163 -11.24 2.63 -12.03
CA PRO A 163 -11.25 1.18 -11.93
C PRO A 163 -9.85 0.61 -11.69
N ILE A 164 -9.70 -0.31 -10.74
CA ILE A 164 -8.42 -0.91 -10.37
C ILE A 164 -7.68 -1.52 -11.56
N GLU A 165 -8.40 -2.11 -12.52
CA GLU A 165 -7.78 -2.72 -13.71
C GLU A 165 -7.07 -1.68 -14.59
N LEU A 166 -7.56 -0.43 -14.64
CA LEU A 166 -6.86 0.67 -15.33
C LEU A 166 -5.61 1.09 -14.55
N MET A 167 -5.69 1.13 -13.21
CA MET A 167 -4.54 1.42 -12.36
C MET A 167 -3.45 0.35 -12.47
N ILE A 168 -3.83 -0.94 -12.48
CA ILE A 168 -2.90 -2.04 -12.69
C ILE A 168 -2.20 -1.89 -14.03
N LYS A 169 -2.96 -1.71 -15.12
CA LYS A 169 -2.39 -1.62 -16.46
C LYS A 169 -1.45 -0.43 -16.66
N PHE A 170 -1.82 0.76 -16.18
CA PHE A 170 -1.11 1.99 -16.55
C PHE A 170 -0.19 2.55 -15.46
N VAL A 171 -0.38 2.16 -14.19
CA VAL A 171 0.37 2.73 -13.07
C VAL A 171 1.13 1.64 -12.32
N LEU A 172 0.43 0.65 -11.76
CA LEU A 172 1.03 -0.32 -10.83
C LEU A 172 1.94 -1.33 -11.53
N SER A 173 1.60 -1.78 -12.74
CA SER A 173 2.44 -2.74 -13.50
C SER A 173 3.76 -2.17 -14.00
N LYS A 174 3.92 -0.84 -13.93
CA LYS A 174 5.11 -0.17 -14.45
C LYS A 174 6.09 0.24 -13.36
N TYR A 175 5.77 0.06 -12.07
CA TYR A 175 6.53 0.74 -11.04
C TYR A 175 6.67 -0.02 -9.71
N GLU A 176 7.84 -0.61 -9.50
CA GLU A 176 8.31 -1.11 -8.20
C GLU A 176 8.73 0.05 -7.27
N ASP A 177 9.25 1.15 -7.83
CA ASP A 177 9.80 2.27 -7.06
C ASP A 177 8.74 3.16 -6.36
N LEU A 178 7.49 3.24 -6.85
CA LEU A 178 6.41 3.96 -6.14
C LEU A 178 6.08 3.21 -4.86
N LEU A 179 6.01 1.88 -4.97
CA LEU A 179 5.73 0.95 -3.87
C LEU A 179 6.89 0.95 -2.86
N ASN A 180 8.15 1.00 -3.34
CA ASN A 180 9.35 1.05 -2.51
C ASN A 180 9.58 2.40 -1.81
N ALA A 181 9.35 3.53 -2.50
CA ALA A 181 9.91 4.81 -2.06
C ALA A 181 8.90 5.78 -1.42
N TYR A 182 7.63 5.83 -1.84
CA TYR A 182 6.76 6.96 -1.44
C TYR A 182 5.27 6.67 -1.35
N VAL A 183 4.82 5.49 -1.73
CA VAL A 183 3.51 4.98 -1.34
C VAL A 183 3.68 4.28 0.00
N GLY A 184 3.59 5.06 1.08
CA GLY A 184 3.41 4.52 2.43
C GLY A 184 2.05 3.85 2.60
N ILE A 185 1.72 2.86 1.77
CA ILE A 185 0.74 1.83 2.09
C ILE A 185 1.31 1.14 3.32
N GLY A 186 0.79 1.56 4.49
CA GLY A 186 1.39 1.31 5.80
C GLY A 186 2.03 -0.06 5.95
N LEU A 187 3.36 -0.06 6.02
CA LEU A 187 4.36 -1.03 6.49
C LEU A 187 4.19 -2.54 6.18
N TYR A 188 3.00 -3.07 5.94
CA TYR A 188 2.75 -4.49 5.67
C TYR A 188 2.44 -4.74 4.19
N GLY A 189 1.54 -3.96 3.57
CA GLY A 189 1.13 -4.22 2.17
C GLY A 189 2.19 -3.88 1.11
N ALA A 190 3.07 -2.92 1.37
CA ALA A 190 4.13 -2.59 0.41
C ALA A 190 5.26 -3.64 0.43
N LEU A 191 5.76 -4.00 1.63
CA LEU A 191 6.80 -5.03 1.78
C LEU A 191 6.35 -6.39 1.23
N ASP A 192 5.05 -6.71 1.33
CA ASP A 192 4.47 -7.95 0.80
C ASP A 192 4.32 -7.93 -0.73
N LEU A 193 3.98 -6.78 -1.32
CA LEU A 193 3.94 -6.63 -2.78
C LEU A 193 5.34 -6.64 -3.42
N ILE A 194 6.34 -6.05 -2.77
CA ILE A 194 7.70 -5.94 -3.33
C ILE A 194 8.40 -7.30 -3.34
N SER A 195 8.11 -8.17 -2.37
CA SER A 195 8.72 -9.50 -2.23
C SER A 195 8.13 -10.56 -3.17
N LYS A 196 6.97 -10.29 -3.78
CA LYS A 196 6.21 -11.24 -4.61
C LYS A 196 6.59 -11.17 -6.08
N GLY A 197 6.35 -12.24 -6.84
CA GLY A 197 6.43 -12.20 -8.31
C GLY A 197 5.24 -11.43 -8.92
N ASP A 198 5.39 -10.87 -10.13
CA ASP A 198 4.45 -9.92 -10.74
C ASP A 198 2.97 -10.35 -10.73
N GLY A 199 2.68 -11.64 -10.93
CA GLY A 199 1.31 -12.16 -10.89
C GLY A 199 0.67 -12.01 -9.50
N ALA A 200 1.39 -12.40 -8.45
CA ALA A 200 0.92 -12.33 -7.07
C ALA A 200 0.77 -10.88 -6.60
N LYS A 201 1.61 -9.95 -7.11
CA LYS A 201 1.47 -8.50 -6.84
C LYS A 201 0.13 -7.96 -7.29
N PHE A 202 -0.31 -8.27 -8.50
CA PHE A 202 -1.56 -7.73 -9.05
C PHE A 202 -2.79 -8.38 -8.43
N ASP A 203 -2.71 -9.66 -8.08
CA ASP A 203 -3.78 -10.35 -7.38
C ASP A 203 -3.99 -9.77 -5.97
N GLU A 204 -2.92 -9.44 -5.25
CA GLU A 204 -3.03 -8.72 -3.99
C GLU A 204 -3.57 -7.29 -4.16
N ALA A 205 -3.17 -6.56 -5.21
CA ALA A 205 -3.73 -5.24 -5.51
C ALA A 205 -5.25 -5.31 -5.77
N ARG A 206 -5.71 -6.31 -6.53
CA ARG A 206 -7.15 -6.58 -6.73
C ARG A 206 -7.84 -6.92 -5.43
N TYR A 207 -7.26 -7.82 -4.64
CA TYR A 207 -7.82 -8.22 -3.36
C TYR A 207 -8.02 -7.01 -2.44
N ASN A 208 -7.00 -6.15 -2.32
CA ASN A 208 -7.07 -4.92 -1.53
C ASN A 208 -8.05 -3.89 -2.09
N ALA A 209 -8.21 -3.79 -3.41
CA ALA A 209 -9.21 -2.91 -4.00
C ALA A 209 -10.63 -3.44 -3.78
N PHE A 210 -10.87 -4.73 -3.99
CA PHE A 210 -12.20 -5.32 -3.89
C PHE A 210 -12.65 -5.54 -2.44
N SER A 211 -11.72 -5.75 -1.50
CA SER A 211 -12.04 -5.86 -0.07
C SER A 211 -12.67 -4.59 0.50
N THR A 212 -12.39 -3.40 -0.07
CA THR A 212 -13.09 -2.14 0.32
C THR A 212 -14.58 -2.18 0.16
N VAL A 213 -15.04 -2.93 -0.83
CA VAL A 213 -16.44 -2.98 -1.23
C VAL A 213 -17.21 -3.89 -0.28
N LEU A 214 -16.52 -4.89 0.28
CA LEU A 214 -17.09 -5.95 1.11
C LEU A 214 -16.92 -5.70 2.61
N SER A 215 -15.93 -4.88 3.00
CA SER A 215 -15.75 -4.45 4.38
C SER A 215 -15.39 -2.96 4.43
N PRO A 216 -16.13 -2.14 5.20
CA PRO A 216 -15.77 -0.73 5.42
C PRO A 216 -14.42 -0.56 6.14
N MET A 217 -13.82 -1.67 6.59
CA MET A 217 -12.63 -1.68 7.43
C MET A 217 -11.33 -1.96 6.66
N GLY A 218 -11.31 -1.96 5.31
CA GLY A 218 -10.05 -2.15 4.59
C GLY A 218 -10.11 -1.96 3.07
N GLY A 219 -9.13 -1.22 2.52
CA GLY A 219 -8.72 -1.34 1.12
C GLY A 219 -8.53 0.00 0.37
N TRP A 220 -8.40 -0.04 -0.96
CA TRP A 220 -8.01 1.10 -1.81
C TRP A 220 -9.06 1.55 -2.83
N GLU A 221 -9.25 2.86 -2.94
CA GLU A 221 -9.96 3.50 -4.05
C GLU A 221 -9.06 4.57 -4.70
N PHE A 222 -9.01 4.60 -6.02
CA PHE A 222 -8.23 5.58 -6.78
C PHE A 222 -9.17 6.57 -7.45
N HIS A 223 -8.79 7.84 -7.57
CA HIS A 223 -9.62 8.86 -8.22
C HIS A 223 -8.84 9.72 -9.20
N TYR A 224 -9.49 10.05 -10.33
CA TYR A 224 -9.01 11.00 -11.31
C TYR A 224 -9.02 12.41 -10.71
N VAL A 225 -7.87 13.05 -10.48
CA VAL A 225 -7.84 14.41 -9.90
C VAL A 225 -7.68 15.48 -10.98
N ALA A 226 -6.59 15.45 -11.76
CA ALA A 226 -6.36 16.44 -12.81
C ALA A 226 -5.28 16.00 -13.81
N GLN A 227 -5.33 16.54 -15.02
CA GLN A 227 -4.22 16.57 -15.96
C GLN A 227 -3.61 17.97 -15.94
N LEU A 228 -2.30 18.05 -15.70
CA LEU A 228 -1.57 19.31 -15.64
C LEU A 228 -0.77 19.53 -16.92
N ASN A 229 -0.71 20.78 -17.38
CA ASN A 229 0.14 21.16 -18.50
C ASN A 229 1.48 21.73 -17.99
N LEU A 230 2.38 20.85 -17.57
CA LEU A 230 3.72 21.24 -17.13
C LEU A 230 4.76 21.30 -18.26
N SER A 231 4.54 20.51 -19.32
CA SER A 231 5.43 20.38 -20.47
C SER A 231 4.70 19.76 -21.64
N GLU A 232 5.08 20.13 -22.86
CA GLU A 232 4.58 19.51 -24.08
C GLU A 232 5.17 18.13 -24.34
N ASN A 233 6.25 17.74 -23.66
CA ASN A 233 6.98 16.49 -23.91
C ASN A 233 6.41 15.28 -23.17
N TYR A 234 5.57 15.48 -22.15
CA TYR A 234 5.03 14.40 -21.31
C TYR A 234 3.61 14.72 -20.84
N HIS A 235 2.93 13.75 -20.24
CA HIS A 235 1.68 13.94 -19.51
C HIS A 235 1.97 14.00 -18.02
N THR A 236 1.42 15.00 -17.33
CA THR A 236 1.41 15.04 -15.86
C THR A 236 0.00 14.80 -15.38
N LEU A 237 -0.18 13.79 -14.54
CA LEU A 237 -1.47 13.44 -13.95
C LEU A 237 -1.39 13.57 -12.44
N LEU A 238 -2.44 14.13 -11.84
CA LEU A 238 -2.71 14.06 -10.43
C LEU A 238 -3.74 12.96 -10.18
N LEU A 239 -3.46 12.10 -9.21
CA LEU A 239 -4.34 11.02 -8.79
C LEU A 239 -4.44 10.95 -7.27
N ASN A 240 -5.64 10.67 -6.76
CA ASN A 240 -5.91 10.49 -5.35
C ASN A 240 -5.99 8.99 -5.04
N LEU A 241 -5.37 8.57 -3.95
CA LEU A 241 -5.56 7.26 -3.34
C LEU A 241 -6.25 7.46 -2.00
N GLU A 242 -7.46 6.95 -1.89
CA GLU A 242 -8.20 6.83 -0.65
C GLU A 242 -7.99 5.41 -0.10
N LYS A 243 -7.47 5.32 1.13
CA LYS A 243 -7.27 4.06 1.84
C LYS A 243 -8.13 4.04 3.10
N ASN A 244 -8.96 3.00 3.21
CA ASN A 244 -9.65 2.63 4.43
C ASN A 244 -8.82 1.60 5.19
N THR A 245 -8.66 1.75 6.50
CA THR A 245 -8.02 0.73 7.35
C THR A 245 -8.88 0.38 8.55
N PHE A 246 -8.60 -0.81 9.09
CA PHE A 246 -9.31 -1.39 10.23
C PHE A 246 -9.26 -0.51 11.48
N GLU A 247 -8.23 0.31 11.61
CA GLU A 247 -7.98 1.19 12.76
C GLU A 247 -8.57 2.61 12.59
N GLY A 248 -9.40 2.84 11.56
CA GLY A 248 -9.95 4.16 11.25
C GLY A 248 -8.93 5.13 10.64
N VAL A 249 -7.78 4.62 10.17
CA VAL A 249 -6.78 5.41 9.46
C VAL A 249 -7.28 5.65 8.03
N LEU A 250 -8.02 6.72 7.85
CA LEU A 250 -8.31 7.25 6.52
C LEU A 250 -7.04 7.90 5.98
N GLY A 251 -6.40 7.23 5.02
CA GLY A 251 -5.26 7.75 4.29
C GLY A 251 -5.72 8.30 2.95
N ASN A 252 -5.86 9.62 2.82
CA ASN A 252 -5.99 10.26 1.50
C ASN A 252 -4.62 10.72 1.05
N SER A 253 -4.19 10.32 -0.14
CA SER A 253 -2.87 10.64 -0.70
C SER A 253 -2.98 11.11 -2.15
N ILE A 254 -2.47 12.30 -2.44
CA ILE A 254 -2.36 12.85 -3.80
C ILE A 254 -0.97 12.57 -4.34
N TYR A 255 -0.92 11.92 -5.50
CA TYR A 255 0.30 11.69 -6.25
C TYR A 255 0.31 12.54 -7.50
N LEU A 256 1.50 13.04 -7.85
CA LEU A 256 1.82 13.54 -9.17
C LEU A 256 2.64 12.47 -9.87
N VAL A 257 2.21 12.10 -11.08
CA VAL A 257 2.89 11.11 -11.91
C VAL A 257 3.08 11.67 -13.31
N ASN A 258 4.26 11.42 -13.88
CA ASN A 258 4.63 11.84 -15.21
C ASN A 258 4.76 10.62 -16.12
N PHE A 259 4.22 10.73 -17.33
CA PHE A 259 4.28 9.71 -18.37
C PHE A 259 4.77 10.31 -19.68
N SER A 260 5.52 9.55 -20.46
CA SER A 260 5.80 9.90 -21.85
C SER A 260 4.49 10.04 -22.63
N LYS A 261 4.53 10.67 -23.81
CA LYS A 261 3.36 10.73 -24.70
C LYS A 261 2.91 9.34 -25.19
N SER A 262 3.81 8.36 -25.23
CA SER A 262 3.50 6.95 -25.52
C SER A 262 2.85 6.21 -24.35
N GLY A 263 2.89 6.77 -23.13
CA GLY A 263 2.30 6.16 -21.93
C GLY A 263 3.27 5.37 -21.06
N ASP A 264 4.57 5.53 -21.28
CA ASP A 264 5.60 4.97 -20.42
C ASP A 264 5.74 5.84 -19.16
N PHE A 265 5.75 5.20 -18.00
CA PHE A 265 5.95 5.91 -16.75
C PHE A 265 7.36 6.53 -16.72
N ILE A 266 7.46 7.80 -16.30
CA ILE A 266 8.74 8.52 -16.19
C ILE A 266 9.16 8.65 -14.73
N ASP A 267 8.32 9.28 -13.90
CA ASP A 267 8.60 9.56 -12.50
C ASP A 267 7.31 9.92 -11.74
N GLY A 268 7.33 9.86 -10.41
CA GLY A 268 6.20 10.22 -9.59
C GLY A 268 6.56 10.55 -8.14
N ILE A 269 5.71 11.36 -7.50
CA ILE A 269 5.90 11.81 -6.12
C ILE A 269 4.57 11.94 -5.39
N ASN A 270 4.55 11.56 -4.11
CA ASN A 270 3.44 11.87 -3.22
C ASN A 270 3.50 13.35 -2.82
N LEU A 271 2.56 14.14 -3.33
CA LEU A 271 2.48 15.58 -3.08
C LEU A 271 1.82 15.88 -1.74
N GLY A 272 0.90 15.05 -1.27
CA GLY A 272 0.17 15.37 -0.06
C GLY A 272 -0.59 14.18 0.47
N TYR A 273 -0.63 14.06 1.79
CA TYR A 273 -1.48 13.09 2.44
C TYR A 273 -1.92 13.55 3.81
N LYS A 274 -2.98 12.93 4.32
CA LYS A 274 -3.36 13.00 5.73
C LYS A 274 -3.50 11.57 6.22
N LYS A 275 -2.77 11.22 7.28
CA LYS A 275 -2.78 9.93 7.93
C LYS A 275 -3.03 10.15 9.42
N LEU A 276 -3.95 9.41 9.99
CA LEU A 276 -4.23 9.42 11.42
C LEU A 276 -3.70 8.11 11.99
N TYR A 277 -3.01 8.14 13.13
CA TYR A 277 -2.60 6.92 13.83
C TYR A 277 -3.56 6.70 14.98
N TYR A 278 -4.11 5.49 15.10
CA TYR A 278 -5.04 5.17 16.17
C TYR A 278 -4.40 5.43 17.54
N LYS A 279 -4.93 6.43 18.26
CA LYS A 279 -4.47 6.89 19.59
C LYS A 279 -2.96 7.24 19.68
N SER A 280 -2.28 7.37 18.55
CA SER A 280 -0.81 7.43 18.52
C SER A 280 -0.27 8.64 17.75
N GLY A 281 -1.15 9.47 17.18
CA GLY A 281 -0.77 10.72 16.52
C GLY A 281 -1.34 10.91 15.12
N SER A 282 -0.67 11.72 14.29
CA SER A 282 -1.06 11.96 12.89
C SER A 282 0.12 12.40 12.03
N ASP A 283 0.09 12.08 10.75
CA ASP A 283 1.01 12.65 9.75
C ASP A 283 0.23 13.43 8.70
N PHE A 284 0.80 14.55 8.30
CA PHE A 284 0.25 15.43 7.30
C PHE A 284 1.36 15.87 6.35
N LYS A 285 1.09 15.78 5.05
CA LYS A 285 1.94 16.29 3.98
C LYS A 285 1.11 17.22 3.11
N ARG A 286 1.63 18.43 2.87
CA ARG A 286 1.04 19.43 1.98
C ARG A 286 2.00 19.82 0.88
N GLY A 287 1.60 19.54 -0.35
CA GLY A 287 2.30 19.92 -1.56
C GLY A 287 1.69 21.16 -2.19
N ILE A 288 2.55 22.10 -2.55
CA ILE A 288 2.21 23.24 -3.40
C ILE A 288 3.04 23.09 -4.67
N LEU A 289 2.36 22.88 -5.79
CA LEU A 289 2.95 22.89 -7.11
C LEU A 289 2.80 24.29 -7.71
N ASN A 290 3.90 24.88 -8.17
CA ASN A 290 3.91 26.13 -8.90
C ASN A 290 4.72 25.95 -10.18
N LYS A 291 4.03 25.84 -11.33
CA LYS A 291 4.62 25.40 -12.59
C LYS A 291 5.41 24.10 -12.39
N SER A 292 6.72 24.08 -12.69
CA SER A 292 7.60 22.92 -12.54
C SER A 292 8.22 22.78 -11.14
N GLU A 293 7.94 23.68 -10.20
CA GLU A 293 8.50 23.60 -8.84
C GLU A 293 7.47 23.04 -7.85
N ILE A 294 7.93 22.14 -6.99
CA ILE A 294 7.12 21.52 -5.95
C ILE A 294 7.70 21.90 -4.59
N LEU A 295 6.86 22.42 -3.71
CA LEU A 295 7.18 22.64 -2.31
C LEU A 295 6.33 21.70 -1.47
N ILE A 296 6.97 20.87 -0.65
CA ILE A 296 6.33 19.94 0.26
C ILE A 296 6.63 20.36 1.69
N THR A 297 5.58 20.52 2.49
CA THR A 297 5.68 20.68 3.94
C THR A 297 5.08 19.47 4.63
N ASP A 298 5.85 18.86 5.51
CA ASP A 298 5.46 17.71 6.30
C ASP A 298 5.26 18.12 7.76
N LYS A 299 4.24 17.55 8.40
CA LYS A 299 3.97 17.67 9.84
C LYS A 299 3.61 16.30 10.38
N THR A 300 4.40 15.81 11.33
CA THR A 300 4.09 14.60 12.10
C THR A 300 3.77 15.02 13.52
N VAL A 301 2.71 14.48 14.10
CA VAL A 301 2.32 14.66 15.49
C VAL A 301 2.36 13.27 16.14
N TYR A 302 3.12 13.12 17.22
CA TYR A 302 3.14 11.88 17.99
C TYR A 302 2.30 12.05 19.25
N ASP A 303 1.47 11.06 19.54
CA ASP A 303 0.62 10.99 20.73
C ASP A 303 0.70 9.57 21.33
N GLY A 304 0.20 9.38 22.55
CA GLY A 304 0.04 8.05 23.17
C GLY A 304 1.31 7.19 23.14
N LEU A 305 1.21 5.94 22.68
CA LEU A 305 2.32 4.97 22.71
C LEU A 305 3.53 5.43 21.88
N LEU A 306 3.31 6.12 20.74
CA LEU A 306 4.40 6.61 19.90
C LEU A 306 5.12 7.82 20.50
N SER A 307 4.47 8.56 21.40
CA SER A 307 5.14 9.64 22.15
C SER A 307 6.25 9.10 23.08
N TYR A 308 6.17 7.84 23.53
CA TYR A 308 7.23 7.18 24.30
C TYR A 308 8.46 6.82 23.46
N LEU A 309 8.30 6.59 22.15
CA LEU A 309 9.42 6.39 21.21
C LEU A 309 10.07 7.72 20.83
N HIS A 310 9.36 8.84 20.98
CA HIS A 310 9.84 10.19 20.70
C HIS A 310 9.63 11.14 21.90
N PRO A 311 10.19 10.82 23.08
CA PRO A 311 9.92 11.55 24.31
C PRO A 311 10.52 12.96 24.23
N GLY A 312 9.64 13.96 24.12
CA GLY A 312 9.98 15.39 24.07
C GLY A 312 9.74 16.11 22.73
N GLN A 313 9.26 15.39 21.70
CA GLN A 313 8.70 16.02 20.48
C GLN A 313 7.30 15.48 20.18
N ALA A 314 6.27 16.22 20.62
CA ALA A 314 4.90 15.95 20.21
C ALA A 314 4.66 16.28 18.72
N THR A 315 5.52 17.08 18.07
CA THR A 315 5.35 17.48 16.67
C THR A 315 6.68 17.71 15.96
N TYR A 316 6.78 17.21 14.73
CA TYR A 316 7.90 17.31 13.82
C TYR A 316 7.48 18.03 12.52
N PHE A 317 8.37 18.85 11.94
CA PHE A 317 8.14 19.56 10.69
C PHE A 317 9.27 19.31 9.69
N GLY A 318 8.91 19.12 8.41
CA GLY A 318 9.86 18.96 7.31
C GLY A 318 9.52 19.88 6.14
N HIS A 319 10.54 20.31 5.40
CA HIS A 319 10.36 21.04 4.14
C HIS A 319 11.25 20.46 3.05
N SER A 320 10.65 20.17 1.90
CA SER A 320 11.36 19.64 0.74
C SER A 320 10.95 20.41 -0.52
N LYS A 321 11.92 20.75 -1.36
CA LYS A 321 11.71 21.39 -2.66
C LYS A 321 12.18 20.47 -3.77
N TYR A 322 11.33 20.30 -4.78
CA TYR A 322 11.60 19.51 -5.98
C TYR A 322 11.39 20.33 -7.24
N LYS A 323 12.03 19.90 -8.34
CA LYS A 323 11.82 20.41 -9.69
C LYS A 323 11.39 19.26 -10.59
N VAL A 324 10.34 19.47 -11.37
CA VAL A 324 10.01 18.65 -12.51
C VAL A 324 10.87 19.13 -13.68
N LEU A 325 11.72 18.24 -14.21
CA LEU A 325 12.62 18.52 -15.32
C LEU A 325 11.88 18.43 -16.67
N SER A 326 12.48 18.96 -17.74
CA SER A 326 11.89 18.96 -19.09
C SER A 326 11.65 17.56 -19.67
N ASN A 327 12.36 16.55 -19.17
CA ASN A 327 12.18 15.14 -19.49
C ASN A 327 11.18 14.42 -18.57
N GLY A 328 10.48 15.15 -17.68
CA GLY A 328 9.49 14.59 -16.77
C GLY A 328 10.04 14.02 -15.46
N LYS A 329 11.37 13.90 -15.30
CA LYS A 329 11.96 13.43 -14.03
C LYS A 329 11.78 14.45 -12.92
N ILE A 330 11.57 13.99 -11.69
CA ILE A 330 11.37 14.82 -10.50
C ILE A 330 12.65 14.78 -9.69
N LYS A 331 13.36 15.91 -9.65
CA LYS A 331 14.63 16.03 -8.92
C LYS A 331 14.44 16.85 -7.66
N THR A 332 14.91 16.32 -6.53
CA THR A 332 15.05 17.10 -5.29
C THR A 332 16.05 18.24 -5.52
N ILE A 333 15.63 19.49 -5.28
CA ILE A 333 16.51 20.66 -5.35
C ILE A 333 17.12 20.93 -3.98
N ILE A 334 16.27 20.99 -2.96
CA ILE A 334 16.66 21.31 -1.57
C ILE A 334 15.84 20.41 -0.66
N ARG A 335 16.51 19.66 0.20
CA ARG A 335 15.90 19.03 1.37
C ARG A 335 16.55 19.70 2.57
N HIS A 336 15.89 20.66 3.19
CA HIS A 336 16.48 21.44 4.28
C HIS A 336 15.67 21.20 5.55
N TYR A 337 16.36 20.81 6.61
CA TYR A 337 15.75 20.70 7.93
C TYR A 337 16.21 21.85 8.79
N ALA A 338 15.26 22.61 9.33
CA ALA A 338 15.55 23.75 10.21
C ALA A 338 16.28 23.32 11.49
N ARG A 339 16.19 22.04 11.86
CA ARG A 339 16.82 21.45 13.04
C ARG A 339 17.37 20.05 12.73
N PRO A 340 18.36 19.54 13.47
CA PRO A 340 19.02 18.25 13.22
C PRO A 340 18.19 17.02 13.63
N GLU A 341 17.04 17.19 14.29
CA GLU A 341 16.25 16.05 14.76
C GLU A 341 15.76 15.20 13.61
N GLY A 342 15.82 13.88 13.79
CA GLY A 342 15.53 12.91 12.76
C GLY A 342 16.21 11.58 12.98
N MET A 343 15.83 10.63 12.13
CA MET A 343 16.53 9.36 11.97
C MET A 343 17.54 9.49 10.83
N TYR A 344 18.74 8.97 11.06
CA TYR A 344 19.83 8.92 10.12
C TYR A 344 20.40 7.51 10.06
N ARG A 345 20.99 7.15 8.93
CA ARG A 345 21.52 5.83 8.64
C ARG A 345 22.85 5.94 7.91
N THR A 346 23.74 4.98 8.11
CA THR A 346 24.92 4.86 7.24
C THR A 346 24.49 4.38 5.86
N LYS A 347 25.30 4.66 4.82
CA LYS A 347 24.98 4.27 3.42
C LYS A 347 24.73 2.76 3.25
N ASN A 348 25.36 1.95 4.10
CA ASN A 348 25.26 0.50 4.11
C ASN A 348 24.28 -0.04 5.17
N TYR A 349 23.52 0.81 5.86
CA TYR A 349 22.57 0.44 6.93
C TYR A 349 23.19 -0.26 8.16
N HIS A 350 24.52 -0.25 8.30
CA HIS A 350 25.22 -0.80 9.46
C HIS A 350 25.17 0.08 10.72
N GLY A 351 24.66 1.30 10.62
CA GLY A 351 24.48 2.19 11.76
C GLY A 351 23.20 3.01 11.63
N HIS A 352 22.49 3.13 12.75
CA HIS A 352 21.30 3.94 12.93
C HIS A 352 21.56 5.00 13.99
N CYS A 353 21.21 6.24 13.70
CA CYS A 353 21.27 7.34 14.65
C CYS A 353 19.92 8.04 14.67
N PHE A 354 19.29 8.13 15.83
CA PHE A 354 18.11 8.95 16.06
C PHE A 354 18.49 10.17 16.92
N ILE A 355 18.06 11.34 16.49
CA ILE A 355 18.26 12.60 17.20
C ILE A 355 16.88 13.15 17.55
N GLY A 356 16.54 13.13 18.83
CA GLY A 356 15.28 13.63 19.36
C GLY A 356 15.49 14.83 20.28
N ASN A 357 14.42 15.57 20.56
CA ASN A 357 14.46 16.66 21.54
C ASN A 357 13.92 16.15 22.88
N ILE A 358 14.61 16.44 23.99
CA ILE A 358 14.14 16.14 25.36
C ILE A 358 13.43 17.36 25.97
N LYS A 359 13.94 18.58 25.70
CA LYS A 359 13.44 19.90 26.17
C LYS A 359 13.95 20.97 25.19
N SER A 360 13.25 22.09 24.97
CA SER A 360 13.54 23.16 23.97
C SER A 360 14.98 23.25 23.41
N ASN A 361 16.02 23.19 24.27
CA ASN A 361 17.44 23.31 23.93
C ASN A 361 18.33 22.07 24.20
N LYS A 362 17.78 20.89 24.55
CA LYS A 362 18.52 19.65 24.83
C LYS A 362 18.10 18.53 23.87
N LEU A 363 19.08 17.97 23.15
CA LEU A 363 18.87 16.84 22.24
C LEU A 363 19.31 15.53 22.89
N ARG A 364 18.55 14.45 22.64
CA ARG A 364 18.96 13.07 22.85
C ARG A 364 19.47 12.51 21.54
N VAL A 365 20.62 11.83 21.58
CA VAL A 365 21.12 11.06 20.47
C VAL A 365 21.11 9.59 20.87
N THR A 366 20.43 8.77 20.08
CA THR A 366 20.40 7.31 20.21
C THR A 366 21.16 6.75 19.02
N LEU A 367 22.25 6.02 19.28
CA LEU A 367 23.12 5.47 18.25
C LEU A 367 23.18 3.95 18.40
N GLN A 368 23.00 3.22 17.30
CA GLN A 368 23.09 1.76 17.28
C GLN A 368 23.82 1.32 16.03
N PHE A 369 24.85 0.49 16.19
CA PHE A 369 25.48 -0.23 15.09
C PHE A 369 24.97 -1.67 15.03
N LEU A 370 24.99 -2.27 13.84
CA LEU A 370 24.46 -3.62 13.57
C LEU A 370 25.10 -4.71 14.46
N GLU A 371 26.36 -4.50 14.88
CA GLU A 371 27.11 -5.41 15.76
C GLU A 371 26.81 -5.20 17.26
N GLN A 372 25.90 -4.29 17.62
CA GLN A 372 25.57 -3.97 19.00
C GLN A 372 24.20 -4.53 19.39
N GLU A 373 24.15 -5.30 20.48
CA GLU A 373 22.91 -5.83 21.03
C GLU A 373 21.96 -4.74 21.55
N GLN A 374 22.50 -3.63 22.05
CA GLN A 374 21.73 -2.53 22.64
C GLN A 374 22.13 -1.17 22.08
N PRO A 375 21.17 -0.25 21.86
CA PRO A 375 21.47 1.11 21.45
C PRO A 375 22.20 1.88 22.56
N GLN A 376 23.11 2.77 22.16
CA GLN A 376 23.79 3.68 23.06
C GLN A 376 23.06 5.02 23.11
N TYR A 377 22.86 5.54 24.31
CA TYR A 377 22.19 6.81 24.55
C TYR A 377 23.20 7.89 24.91
N PHE A 378 23.02 9.06 24.32
CA PHE A 378 23.84 10.24 24.56
C PHE A 378 22.95 11.45 24.78
N GLU A 379 23.35 12.32 25.70
CA GLU A 379 22.71 13.61 25.89
C GLU A 379 23.58 14.72 25.29
N SER A 380 22.94 15.75 24.73
CA SER A 380 23.65 16.89 24.16
C SER A 380 24.40 17.64 25.24
N VAL A 381 25.70 17.80 25.06
CA VAL A 381 26.57 18.60 25.93
C VAL A 381 26.50 20.08 25.55
N SER A 382 26.45 20.38 24.24
CA SER A 382 26.29 21.74 23.70
C SER A 382 25.87 21.70 22.23
N PHE A 383 25.05 22.68 21.82
CA PHE A 383 24.71 22.93 20.43
C PHE A 383 25.13 24.34 20.03
N TYR A 384 25.92 24.44 18.96
CA TYR A 384 26.31 25.71 18.34
C TYR A 384 25.68 25.82 16.93
N PRO A 385 24.50 26.46 16.80
CA PRO A 385 23.77 26.54 15.52
C PRO A 385 24.61 27.06 14.35
N GLY A 386 25.44 28.08 14.59
CA GLY A 386 26.30 28.66 13.56
C GLY A 386 27.47 27.77 13.11
N LYS A 387 27.87 26.77 13.92
CA LYS A 387 28.99 25.88 13.63
C LYS A 387 28.56 24.49 13.15
N LYS A 388 27.25 24.22 13.07
CA LYS A 388 26.64 22.93 12.65
C LYS A 388 27.29 21.71 13.31
N THR A 389 27.80 21.90 14.53
CA THR A 389 28.56 20.91 15.27
C THR A 389 27.90 20.70 16.62
N PHE A 390 27.70 19.44 16.96
CA PHE A 390 27.06 18.99 18.19
C PHE A 390 28.00 18.05 18.91
N TRP A 391 28.13 18.25 20.21
CA TRP A 391 28.86 17.33 21.07
C TRP A 391 27.87 16.61 21.96
N VAL A 392 27.96 15.29 21.99
CA VAL A 392 27.08 14.45 22.79
C VAL A 392 27.92 13.58 23.71
N LYS A 393 27.42 13.34 24.92
CA LYS A 393 28.12 12.56 25.93
C LYS A 393 27.22 11.46 26.44
N ASN A 394 27.80 10.29 26.61
CA ASN A 394 27.15 9.19 27.31
C ASN A 394 27.54 9.29 28.79
N ASP A 395 26.55 9.37 29.67
CA ASP A 395 26.79 9.64 31.09
C ASP A 395 27.40 8.45 31.84
N GLU A 396 27.17 7.22 31.38
CA GLU A 396 27.70 5.99 31.98
C GLU A 396 29.17 5.77 31.61
N THR A 397 29.47 5.80 30.30
CA THR A 397 30.79 5.51 29.74
C THR A 397 31.69 6.74 29.64
N LYS A 398 31.15 7.94 29.89
CA LYS A 398 31.80 9.25 29.71
C LYS A 398 32.33 9.52 28.29
N LYS A 399 31.98 8.68 27.30
CA LYS A 399 32.36 8.86 25.89
C LYS A 399 31.76 10.14 25.34
N VAL A 400 32.57 10.90 24.62
CA VAL A 400 32.15 12.13 23.93
C VAL A 400 32.24 11.90 22.43
N LEU A 401 31.15 12.18 21.71
CA LEU A 401 31.08 12.10 20.26
C LEU A 401 30.84 13.49 19.67
N LYS A 402 31.42 13.73 18.50
CA LYS A 402 31.19 14.95 17.70
C LYS A 402 30.30 14.60 16.51
N LEU A 403 29.22 15.34 16.30
CA LEU A 403 28.38 15.26 15.11
C LEU A 403 28.54 16.57 14.33
N GLN A 404 29.03 16.49 13.10
CA GLN A 404 29.22 17.65 12.22
C GLN A 404 28.28 17.55 11.02
N PHE A 405 27.25 18.41 10.99
CA PHE A 405 26.19 18.39 9.99
C PHE A 405 26.58 19.12 8.73
N ASN A 406 26.05 18.65 7.60
CA ASN A 406 26.12 19.37 6.34
C ASN A 406 25.17 20.59 6.34
N ASP A 407 25.24 21.39 5.27
CA ASP A 407 24.53 22.66 5.28
C ASP A 407 23.01 22.55 5.35
N SER A 408 22.48 21.42 4.89
CA SER A 408 21.06 21.11 4.76
C SER A 408 20.50 20.28 5.92
N ASN A 409 21.31 19.91 6.92
CA ASN A 409 20.95 18.97 7.99
C ASN A 409 20.38 17.64 7.46
N THR A 410 20.86 17.20 6.29
CA THR A 410 20.47 15.90 5.68
C THR A 410 21.49 14.80 5.94
N GLY A 411 22.60 15.13 6.58
CA GLY A 411 23.63 14.18 6.96
C GLY A 411 24.65 14.82 7.88
N PHE A 412 25.40 13.98 8.56
CA PHE A 412 26.48 14.41 9.43
C PHE A 412 27.62 13.39 9.48
N ILE A 413 28.79 13.87 9.86
CA ILE A 413 29.94 13.02 10.19
C ILE A 413 29.97 12.87 11.71
N LEU A 414 29.89 11.64 12.18
CA LEU A 414 30.12 11.25 13.57
C LEU A 414 31.61 11.02 13.77
N THR A 415 32.26 11.70 14.71
CA THR A 415 33.63 11.41 15.15
C THR A 415 33.59 10.79 16.54
N GLN A 416 34.13 9.58 16.67
CA GLN A 416 34.29 8.86 17.93
C GLN A 416 35.49 9.38 18.73
N THR A 417 35.55 9.06 20.03
CA THR A 417 36.65 9.46 20.92
C THR A 417 38.04 9.03 20.42
N ASN A 418 38.12 7.92 19.69
CA ASN A 418 39.35 7.38 19.09
C ASN A 418 39.70 8.01 17.72
N GLY A 419 38.97 9.05 17.30
CA GLY A 419 39.14 9.71 16.01
C GLY A 419 38.48 9.02 14.82
N LYS A 420 37.93 7.80 14.98
CA LYS A 420 37.22 7.12 13.88
C LYS A 420 35.97 7.90 13.49
N THR A 421 35.73 8.01 12.19
CA THR A 421 34.59 8.74 11.64
C THR A 421 33.60 7.83 10.95
N VAL A 422 32.31 8.13 11.08
CA VAL A 422 31.22 7.45 10.37
C VAL A 422 30.30 8.50 9.77
N THR A 423 29.93 8.33 8.49
CA THR A 423 29.00 9.24 7.82
C THR A 423 27.58 8.72 7.92
N PHE A 424 26.67 9.59 8.38
CA PHE A 424 25.25 9.35 8.50
C PHE A 424 24.49 10.24 7.52
N ILE A 425 23.47 9.67 6.88
CA ILE A 425 22.60 10.32 5.91
C ILE A 425 21.16 10.08 6.36
N ARG A 426 20.31 11.09 6.22
CA ARG A 426 18.93 11.06 6.70
C ARG A 426 17.98 10.27 5.80
#